data_AF-A0A9D9D8D9-F1
#
_entry.id   AF-A0A9D9D8D9-F1
#
_cell.length_a   1.000
_cell.length_b   1.000
_cell.length_c   1.000
_cell.angle_alpha   90.00
_cell.angle_beta   90.00
_cell.angle_gamma   90.00
#
_symmetry.space_group_name_H-M   'P 1'
#
loop_
_entity.id
_entity.type
_entity.pdbx_description
1 polymer ?
#
loop_
_entity_poly.entity_id
_entity_poly.type
_entity_poly.pdbx_seq_one_letter_code
_entity_poly.pdbx_strand_id
1 'polypeptide(L)'
;MRTIFFPVLILLSLISQEFAHGIQQKPRIIIMTDLGADPDDQQSMVHFLLMSNEFDVEGIIVTTSCWKKSQSNINMLIDILNAYGQIVSNLKVHDPDYPSLEYLQSISKLGQRSYGMDDVGPGKDSPGSELIISAVDKDDPRPVWICCWGGANTLAQALWKVQNTRTPEEVQKFLSKIRVYDVLGQDDAGAWIAKNFPEVIYIRATGVYGWQYSDTWIDTNIQNHGPLGAVYPDRKWATEGDSPSFFHVFPNGLNNPDEVWQGGWGGRFDREKKAGIRGMSAVSGEEEYDPYYMYGNTSEGSGSISRWKNAIYNDFATRMDWSITSNYSEVNHHPVAIVNGDSTKKVLIMNARPGETITLSAKDSYDPDGDSLSFKWFYYMNPSTYKKKVTIKNSTTDTPKVNIPSGADSAELHIILELHDSGNPNLYAYRRIIINVNNNTGVESSKSDIIPKAFKLHQNFPNPFNSETVIEYEIPFNSFVTLKIYDILGQEIVSLVAKKQVAGKYQVKWNASSLPSGLYFYKLYAGRFKETKSMLLIR
;
A
#
# COMPACT_ATOMS: atom_id res chain seq x y z
N MET A 1 31.00 -17.91 -69.51
CA MET A 1 31.34 -16.69 -68.75
C MET A 1 30.05 -15.91 -68.52
N ARG A 2 29.39 -16.11 -67.38
CA ARG A 2 28.25 -15.31 -66.92
C ARG A 2 28.32 -15.26 -65.40
N THR A 3 28.84 -14.16 -64.89
CA THR A 3 28.96 -13.85 -63.46
C THR A 3 27.61 -13.31 -62.98
N ILE A 4 27.00 -13.99 -62.01
CA ILE A 4 25.75 -13.60 -61.37
C ILE A 4 26.08 -12.63 -60.23
N PHE A 5 25.54 -11.41 -60.30
CA PHE A 5 25.57 -10.43 -59.20
C PHE A 5 24.49 -10.80 -58.17
N PHE A 6 24.89 -11.00 -56.91
CA PHE A 6 23.99 -11.00 -55.76
C PHE A 6 24.00 -9.61 -55.11
N PRO A 7 22.87 -8.95 -54.88
CA PRO A 7 22.83 -7.75 -54.07
C PRO A 7 22.88 -8.15 -52.59
N VAL A 8 23.85 -7.60 -51.86
CA VAL A 8 23.91 -7.68 -50.39
C VAL A 8 22.86 -6.73 -49.83
N LEU A 9 21.79 -7.29 -49.26
CA LEU A 9 20.83 -6.54 -48.45
C LEU A 9 21.50 -6.22 -47.11
N ILE A 10 21.80 -4.94 -46.87
CA ILE A 10 22.21 -4.46 -45.54
C ILE A 10 20.93 -4.33 -44.70
N LEU A 11 20.71 -5.30 -43.81
CA LEU A 11 19.68 -5.23 -42.79
C LEU A 11 20.16 -4.25 -41.70
N LEU A 12 19.65 -3.02 -41.71
CA LEU A 12 19.75 -2.11 -40.58
C LEU A 12 18.84 -2.64 -39.47
N SER A 13 19.42 -3.32 -38.48
CA SER A 13 18.73 -3.66 -37.24
C SER A 13 18.50 -2.38 -36.45
N LEU A 14 17.28 -1.84 -36.53
CA LEU A 14 16.76 -0.91 -35.53
C LEU A 14 16.71 -1.67 -34.20
N ILE A 15 17.71 -1.44 -33.35
CA ILE A 15 17.64 -1.82 -31.94
C ILE A 15 16.63 -0.88 -31.31
N SER A 16 15.39 -1.34 -31.15
CA SER A 16 14.45 -0.73 -30.21
C SER A 16 15.05 -0.88 -28.81
N GLN A 17 15.43 0.24 -28.20
CA GLN A 17 15.64 0.29 -26.76
C GLN A 17 14.28 0.05 -26.10
N GLU A 18 13.97 -1.19 -25.76
CA GLU A 18 12.96 -1.48 -24.75
C GLU A 18 13.51 -0.97 -23.41
N PHE A 19 13.15 0.27 -23.07
CA PHE A 19 13.18 0.68 -21.67
C PHE A 19 12.21 -0.24 -20.93
N ALA A 20 12.74 -1.16 -20.15
CA ALA A 20 11.98 -1.91 -19.17
C ALA A 20 11.46 -0.94 -18.09
N HIS A 21 10.38 -0.22 -18.41
CA HIS A 21 9.52 0.39 -17.41
C HIS A 21 8.98 -0.78 -16.58
N GLY A 22 9.50 -0.95 -15.37
CA GLY A 22 8.94 -1.92 -14.45
C GLY A 22 7.47 -1.55 -14.22
N ILE A 23 6.54 -2.38 -14.73
CA ILE A 23 5.11 -2.16 -14.58
C ILE A 23 4.83 -1.99 -13.08
N GLN A 24 4.42 -0.79 -12.70
CA GLN A 24 4.04 -0.53 -11.33
C GLN A 24 2.80 -1.34 -11.02
N GLN A 25 2.91 -2.28 -10.09
CA GLN A 25 1.76 -3.05 -9.64
C GLN A 25 0.81 -2.14 -8.86
N LYS A 26 -0.45 -2.09 -9.29
CA LYS A 26 -1.51 -1.34 -8.61
C LYS A 26 -1.82 -1.96 -7.25
N PRO A 27 -2.21 -1.18 -6.23
CA PRO A 27 -2.74 -1.74 -5.01
C PRO A 27 -4.12 -2.38 -5.27
N ARG A 28 -4.39 -3.50 -4.59
CA ARG A 28 -5.66 -4.21 -4.66
C ARG A 28 -6.61 -3.65 -3.61
N ILE A 29 -7.83 -3.32 -3.99
CA ILE A 29 -8.78 -2.62 -3.12
C ILE A 29 -10.19 -3.20 -3.19
N ILE A 30 -10.87 -3.24 -2.04
CA ILE A 30 -12.29 -3.51 -1.90
C ILE A 30 -12.92 -2.36 -1.13
N ILE A 31 -14.02 -1.83 -1.66
CA ILE A 31 -14.83 -0.83 -0.99
C ILE A 31 -16.03 -1.51 -0.33
N MET A 32 -16.29 -1.22 0.94
CA MET A 32 -17.49 -1.61 1.69
C MET A 32 -18.22 -0.35 2.13
N THR A 33 -19.43 -0.13 1.65
CA THR A 33 -20.18 1.13 1.82
C THR A 33 -21.61 0.88 2.24
N ASP A 34 -22.15 1.71 3.13
CA ASP A 34 -23.54 1.73 3.53
C ASP A 34 -24.40 2.69 2.68
N LEU A 35 -23.95 2.96 1.45
CA LEU A 35 -24.61 3.73 0.38
C LEU A 35 -26.10 3.97 0.61
N GLY A 36 -26.46 5.25 0.73
CA GLY A 36 -27.81 5.72 1.05
C GLY A 36 -28.05 5.97 2.54
N ALA A 37 -27.02 5.90 3.38
CA ALA A 37 -27.06 6.41 4.76
C ALA A 37 -26.96 7.94 4.78
N ASP A 38 -25.93 8.48 4.12
CA ASP A 38 -25.72 9.90 3.80
C ASP A 38 -25.29 10.03 2.32
N PRO A 39 -25.47 11.21 1.69
CA PRO A 39 -24.96 11.46 0.34
C PRO A 39 -23.45 11.29 0.18
N ASP A 40 -22.65 11.38 1.23
CA ASP A 40 -21.18 11.35 1.12
C ASP A 40 -20.59 10.02 0.60
N ASP A 41 -21.24 8.87 0.85
CA ASP A 41 -20.88 7.61 0.20
C ASP A 41 -21.01 7.70 -1.34
N GLN A 42 -22.05 8.39 -1.83
CA GLN A 42 -22.25 8.57 -3.28
C GLN A 42 -21.18 9.49 -3.85
N GLN A 43 -20.87 10.58 -3.14
CA GLN A 43 -19.79 11.51 -3.50
C GLN A 43 -18.44 10.79 -3.57
N SER A 44 -18.13 10.01 -2.53
CA SER A 44 -16.89 9.23 -2.42
C SER A 44 -16.81 8.16 -3.51
N MET A 45 -17.95 7.54 -3.87
CA MET A 45 -18.02 6.57 -4.97
C MET A 45 -17.71 7.21 -6.33
N VAL A 46 -18.24 8.40 -6.61
CA VAL A 46 -17.94 9.13 -7.86
C VAL A 46 -16.44 9.42 -7.95
N HIS A 47 -15.85 9.96 -6.88
CA HIS A 47 -14.41 10.26 -6.82
C HIS A 47 -13.56 8.98 -6.95
N PHE A 48 -13.93 7.91 -6.25
CA PHE A 48 -13.25 6.62 -6.35
C PHE A 48 -13.25 6.05 -7.78
N LEU A 49 -14.39 6.11 -8.47
CA LEU A 49 -14.51 5.63 -9.85
C LEU A 49 -13.63 6.42 -10.82
N LEU A 50 -13.46 7.71 -10.58
CA LEU A 50 -12.55 8.57 -11.36
C LEU A 50 -11.08 8.31 -11.07
N MET A 51 -10.75 7.70 -9.93
CA MET A 51 -9.40 7.23 -9.60
C MET A 51 -9.19 5.74 -9.88
N SER A 52 -10.18 5.02 -10.41
CA SER A 52 -10.16 3.56 -10.50
C SER A 52 -9.09 2.99 -11.44
N ASN A 53 -8.51 3.81 -12.34
CA ASN A 53 -7.34 3.43 -13.14
C ASN A 53 -6.11 3.13 -12.26
N GLU A 54 -6.03 3.69 -11.05
CA GLU A 54 -4.88 3.58 -10.15
C GLU A 54 -4.92 2.33 -9.26
N PHE A 55 -6.01 1.57 -9.31
CA PHE A 55 -6.27 0.42 -8.42
C PHE A 55 -6.62 -0.84 -9.20
N ASP A 56 -6.28 -2.00 -8.62
CA ASP A 56 -6.95 -3.24 -8.95
C ASP A 56 -8.21 -3.35 -8.07
N VAL A 57 -9.33 -2.84 -8.58
CA VAL A 57 -10.61 -2.88 -7.87
C VAL A 57 -11.14 -4.32 -7.87
N GLU A 58 -11.29 -4.90 -6.68
CA GLU A 58 -11.68 -6.31 -6.51
C GLU A 58 -13.07 -6.50 -5.92
N GLY A 59 -13.67 -5.42 -5.41
CA GLY A 59 -15.06 -5.45 -4.95
C GLY A 59 -15.59 -4.07 -4.62
N ILE A 60 -16.88 -3.88 -4.91
CA ILE A 60 -17.67 -2.76 -4.41
C ILE A 60 -18.88 -3.37 -3.71
N ILE A 61 -18.87 -3.33 -2.39
CA ILE A 61 -19.80 -4.08 -1.55
C ILE A 61 -20.71 -3.09 -0.84
N VAL A 62 -22.00 -3.16 -1.13
CA VAL A 62 -23.00 -2.39 -0.38
C VAL A 62 -23.40 -3.18 0.86
N THR A 63 -23.25 -2.58 2.04
CA THR A 63 -23.45 -3.20 3.36
C THR A 63 -24.28 -2.26 4.25
N THR A 64 -24.25 -2.51 5.57
CA THR A 64 -24.91 -1.73 6.62
C THR A 64 -23.93 -0.97 7.50
N SER A 65 -24.46 -0.10 8.35
CA SER A 65 -23.75 0.64 9.40
C SER A 65 -24.71 0.96 10.55
N CYS A 66 -24.24 1.67 11.58
CA CYS A 66 -25.10 2.23 12.63
C CYS A 66 -26.06 3.31 12.12
N TRP A 67 -25.74 3.98 10.99
CA TRP A 67 -26.57 4.99 10.34
C TRP A 67 -27.56 4.40 9.32
N LYS A 68 -27.24 3.22 8.78
CA LYS A 68 -28.13 2.43 7.92
C LYS A 68 -28.07 0.95 8.27
N LYS A 69 -28.84 0.58 9.29
CA LYS A 69 -28.83 -0.77 9.90
C LYS A 69 -29.45 -1.87 9.04
N SER A 70 -30.06 -1.54 7.91
CA SER A 70 -30.69 -2.49 7.00
C SER A 70 -30.39 -2.16 5.55
N GLN A 71 -30.02 -3.18 4.77
CA GLN A 71 -29.72 -3.07 3.35
C GLN A 71 -30.28 -4.25 2.57
N SER A 72 -30.89 -3.99 1.42
CA SER A 72 -31.62 -5.02 0.66
C SER A 72 -31.20 -5.15 -0.81
N ASN A 73 -30.56 -4.14 -1.38
CA ASN A 73 -30.22 -4.08 -2.80
C ASN A 73 -28.98 -3.19 -3.03
N ILE A 74 -28.53 -3.15 -4.28
CA ILE A 74 -27.38 -2.34 -4.73
C ILE A 74 -27.78 -1.30 -5.78
N ASN A 75 -29.07 -0.95 -5.89
CA ASN A 75 -29.57 -0.19 -7.04
C ASN A 75 -28.91 1.18 -7.18
N MET A 76 -28.71 1.89 -6.06
CA MET A 76 -28.02 3.18 -6.05
C MET A 76 -26.58 3.07 -6.59
N LEU A 77 -25.87 2.00 -6.26
CA LEU A 77 -24.55 1.73 -6.82
C LEU A 77 -24.65 1.48 -8.33
N ILE A 78 -25.65 0.70 -8.77
CA ILE A 78 -25.87 0.43 -10.20
C ILE A 78 -26.15 1.73 -10.98
N ASP A 79 -26.91 2.67 -10.41
CA ASP A 79 -27.18 3.97 -11.05
C ASP A 79 -25.89 4.80 -11.22
N ILE A 80 -25.03 4.84 -10.20
CA ILE A 80 -23.72 5.52 -10.27
C ILE A 80 -22.82 4.82 -11.30
N LEU A 81 -22.78 3.48 -11.30
CA LEU A 81 -21.99 2.72 -12.29
C LEU A 81 -22.51 2.95 -13.71
N ASN A 82 -23.82 3.06 -13.92
CA ASN A 82 -24.37 3.37 -15.23
C ASN A 82 -23.99 4.78 -15.70
N ALA A 83 -23.86 5.76 -14.78
CA ALA A 83 -23.29 7.06 -15.10
C ALA A 83 -21.80 6.95 -15.48
N TYR A 84 -21.01 6.16 -14.75
CA TYR A 84 -19.62 5.85 -15.10
C TYR A 84 -19.50 5.20 -16.49
N GLY A 85 -20.36 4.24 -16.82
CA GLY A 85 -20.34 3.56 -18.12
C GLY A 85 -20.58 4.47 -19.32
N GLN A 86 -21.24 5.61 -19.11
CA GLN A 86 -21.43 6.62 -20.16
C GLN A 86 -20.17 7.43 -20.45
N ILE A 87 -19.23 7.49 -19.51
CA ILE A 87 -18.02 8.32 -19.60
C ILE A 87 -16.72 7.51 -19.69
N VAL A 88 -16.76 6.19 -19.47
CA VAL A 88 -15.55 5.35 -19.42
C VAL A 88 -14.77 5.36 -20.74
N SER A 89 -15.43 5.57 -21.88
CA SER A 89 -14.74 5.72 -23.16
C SER A 89 -13.87 6.97 -23.22
N ASN A 90 -14.31 8.08 -22.62
CA ASN A 90 -13.53 9.31 -22.51
C ASN A 90 -12.37 9.11 -21.55
N LEU A 91 -12.66 8.56 -20.36
CA LEU A 91 -11.61 8.23 -19.37
C LEU A 91 -10.49 7.37 -19.97
N LYS A 92 -10.84 6.39 -20.83
CA LYS A 92 -9.87 5.52 -21.53
C LYS A 92 -9.02 6.21 -22.59
N VAL A 93 -9.38 7.41 -23.03
CA VAL A 93 -8.51 8.25 -23.85
C VAL A 93 -7.35 8.77 -23.00
N HIS A 94 -7.63 9.14 -21.74
CA HIS A 94 -6.67 9.73 -20.81
C HIS A 94 -5.83 8.67 -20.09
N ASP A 95 -6.42 7.51 -19.77
CA ASP A 95 -5.70 6.35 -19.26
C ASP A 95 -6.38 5.03 -19.67
N PRO A 96 -5.74 4.15 -20.46
CA PRO A 96 -6.37 2.91 -20.91
C PRO A 96 -6.74 1.94 -19.78
N ASP A 97 -6.20 2.14 -18.57
CA ASP A 97 -6.31 1.24 -17.45
C ASP A 97 -7.61 1.33 -16.66
N TYR A 98 -8.52 2.25 -17.02
CA TYR A 98 -9.83 2.32 -16.39
C TYR A 98 -10.63 1.00 -16.57
N PRO A 99 -11.23 0.45 -15.50
CA PRO A 99 -12.01 -0.77 -15.57
C PRO A 99 -13.27 -0.59 -16.43
N SER A 100 -13.68 -1.64 -17.15
CA SER A 100 -14.97 -1.61 -17.87
C SER A 100 -16.16 -1.58 -16.90
N LEU A 101 -17.29 -0.99 -17.32
CA LEU A 101 -18.55 -1.05 -16.58
C LEU A 101 -18.93 -2.48 -16.22
N GLU A 102 -18.85 -3.40 -17.18
CA GLU A 102 -19.24 -4.80 -17.01
C GLU A 102 -18.43 -5.47 -15.91
N TYR A 103 -17.13 -5.19 -15.86
CA TYR A 103 -16.25 -5.67 -14.80
C TYR A 103 -16.67 -5.11 -13.43
N LEU A 104 -16.86 -3.80 -13.30
CA LEU A 104 -17.27 -3.16 -12.03
C LEU A 104 -18.62 -3.69 -11.53
N GLN A 105 -19.60 -3.87 -12.42
CA GLN A 105 -20.88 -4.48 -12.08
C GLN A 105 -20.70 -5.95 -11.65
N SER A 106 -19.80 -6.70 -12.27
CA SER A 106 -19.55 -8.11 -11.94
C SER A 106 -19.00 -8.31 -10.52
N ILE A 107 -18.23 -7.34 -10.01
CA ILE A 107 -17.65 -7.32 -8.66
C ILE A 107 -18.45 -6.47 -7.67
N SER A 108 -19.58 -5.92 -8.10
CA SER A 108 -20.51 -5.22 -7.22
C SER A 108 -21.45 -6.22 -6.54
N LYS A 109 -21.46 -6.23 -5.21
CA LYS A 109 -22.18 -7.24 -4.41
C LYS A 109 -22.91 -6.61 -3.24
N LEU A 110 -23.98 -7.27 -2.81
CA LEU A 110 -24.61 -7.02 -1.52
C LEU A 110 -23.82 -7.78 -0.45
N GLY A 111 -23.42 -7.07 0.61
CA GLY A 111 -22.80 -7.62 1.81
C GLY A 111 -23.84 -8.06 2.83
N GLN A 112 -23.52 -7.88 4.11
CA GLN A 112 -24.48 -8.10 5.20
C GLN A 112 -25.68 -7.17 5.06
N ARG A 113 -26.84 -7.65 5.52
CA ARG A 113 -28.13 -6.99 5.34
C ARG A 113 -28.65 -6.36 6.62
N SER A 114 -28.12 -6.78 7.76
CA SER A 114 -28.44 -6.27 9.09
C SER A 114 -27.18 -5.73 9.78
N TYR A 115 -27.35 -5.11 10.94
CA TYR A 115 -26.29 -4.34 11.61
C TYR A 115 -25.29 -5.22 12.37
N GLY A 116 -24.00 -4.89 12.25
CA GLY A 116 -22.93 -5.33 13.15
C GLY A 116 -22.75 -6.85 13.25
N MET A 117 -22.23 -7.29 14.38
CA MET A 117 -21.98 -8.71 14.69
C MET A 117 -23.27 -9.54 14.81
N ASP A 118 -24.42 -8.89 15.02
CA ASP A 118 -25.73 -9.54 14.99
C ASP A 118 -26.06 -10.13 13.61
N ASP A 119 -25.42 -9.67 12.53
CA ASP A 119 -25.52 -10.26 11.19
C ASP A 119 -24.28 -11.08 10.81
N VAL A 120 -23.48 -11.53 11.77
CA VAL A 120 -22.32 -12.43 11.56
C VAL A 120 -22.57 -13.80 12.19
N GLY A 121 -22.11 -14.88 11.55
CA GLY A 121 -22.19 -16.24 12.08
C GLY A 121 -22.73 -17.30 11.10
N PRO A 122 -23.16 -18.46 11.62
CA PRO A 122 -23.62 -19.58 10.79
C PRO A 122 -24.82 -19.20 9.93
N GLY A 123 -24.75 -19.51 8.64
CA GLY A 123 -25.85 -19.26 7.68
C GLY A 123 -26.02 -17.80 7.26
N LYS A 124 -25.08 -16.92 7.60
CA LYS A 124 -25.12 -15.49 7.28
C LYS A 124 -24.12 -15.06 6.20
N ASP A 125 -23.62 -16.01 5.41
CA ASP A 125 -22.78 -15.71 4.25
C ASP A 125 -23.54 -14.79 3.28
N SER A 126 -22.87 -13.75 2.82
CA SER A 126 -23.36 -12.85 1.77
C SER A 126 -22.49 -12.93 0.52
N PRO A 127 -23.02 -12.57 -0.67
CA PRO A 127 -22.21 -12.44 -1.87
C PRO A 127 -20.99 -11.53 -1.70
N GLY A 128 -21.09 -10.48 -0.88
CA GLY A 128 -19.97 -9.61 -0.52
C GLY A 128 -18.92 -10.33 0.32
N SER A 129 -19.32 -11.08 1.35
CA SER A 129 -18.36 -11.84 2.18
C SER A 129 -17.62 -12.91 1.38
N GLU A 130 -18.30 -13.61 0.46
CA GLU A 130 -17.67 -14.58 -0.44
C GLU A 130 -16.72 -13.91 -1.43
N LEU A 131 -17.06 -12.70 -1.91
CA LEU A 131 -16.18 -11.92 -2.78
C LEU A 131 -14.89 -11.54 -2.05
N ILE A 132 -14.97 -11.10 -0.78
CA ILE A 132 -13.78 -10.82 0.05
C ILE A 132 -12.91 -12.06 0.18
N ILE A 133 -13.51 -13.22 0.49
CA ILE A 133 -12.76 -14.48 0.62
C ILE A 133 -12.05 -14.81 -0.69
N SER A 134 -12.78 -14.78 -1.82
CA SER A 134 -12.24 -15.06 -3.15
C SER A 134 -11.10 -14.11 -3.53
N ALA A 135 -11.29 -12.80 -3.33
CA ALA A 135 -10.27 -11.80 -3.58
C ALA A 135 -9.02 -12.04 -2.73
N VAL A 136 -9.18 -12.21 -1.42
CA VAL A 136 -8.03 -12.47 -0.54
C VAL A 136 -7.36 -13.79 -0.90
N ASP A 137 -8.07 -14.82 -1.34
CA ASP A 137 -7.50 -16.12 -1.69
C ASP A 137 -6.75 -16.18 -3.01
N LYS A 138 -6.98 -15.23 -3.93
CA LYS A 138 -6.25 -15.16 -5.22
C LYS A 138 -4.76 -15.39 -5.02
N ASP A 139 -4.15 -16.12 -5.96
CA ASP A 139 -2.71 -16.35 -6.01
C ASP A 139 -1.97 -15.10 -6.47
N ASP A 140 -2.14 -14.04 -5.68
CA ASP A 140 -1.53 -12.75 -5.82
C ASP A 140 -0.83 -12.45 -4.47
N PRO A 141 0.48 -12.19 -4.48
CA PRO A 141 1.23 -11.93 -3.25
C PRO A 141 0.91 -10.56 -2.62
N ARG A 142 0.29 -9.65 -3.37
CA ARG A 142 -0.08 -8.33 -2.88
C ARG A 142 -1.23 -8.44 -1.89
N PRO A 143 -1.20 -7.66 -0.81
CA PRO A 143 -2.34 -7.58 0.09
C PRO A 143 -3.53 -6.88 -0.57
N VAL A 144 -4.71 -7.08 0.02
CA VAL A 144 -5.95 -6.39 -0.33
C VAL A 144 -6.27 -5.39 0.77
N TRP A 145 -6.47 -4.14 0.38
CA TRP A 145 -7.00 -3.09 1.25
C TRP A 145 -8.52 -3.13 1.22
N ILE A 146 -9.13 -3.18 2.40
CA ILE A 146 -10.58 -3.18 2.57
C ILE A 146 -10.96 -1.87 3.27
N CYS A 147 -11.66 -1.02 2.53
CA CYS A 147 -12.11 0.30 3.00
C CYS A 147 -13.54 0.17 3.51
N CYS A 148 -13.75 0.36 4.81
CA CYS A 148 -15.07 0.34 5.43
C CYS A 148 -15.57 1.79 5.56
N TRP A 149 -16.41 2.20 4.61
CA TRP A 149 -17.13 3.48 4.59
C TRP A 149 -18.37 3.41 5.50
N GLY A 150 -18.95 2.20 5.64
CA GLY A 150 -19.96 1.89 6.66
C GLY A 150 -19.43 0.98 7.76
N GLY A 151 -20.19 -0.05 8.10
CA GLY A 151 -19.78 -1.10 9.05
C GLY A 151 -18.79 -2.10 8.45
N ALA A 152 -18.03 -2.78 9.33
CA ALA A 152 -17.04 -3.80 8.96
C ALA A 152 -17.62 -5.23 8.97
N ASN A 153 -18.90 -5.43 9.28
CA ASN A 153 -19.52 -6.74 9.45
C ASN A 153 -19.42 -7.70 8.25
N THR A 154 -19.38 -7.22 7.01
CA THR A 154 -19.17 -8.11 5.84
C THR A 154 -17.77 -8.71 5.82
N LEU A 155 -16.75 -7.95 6.22
CA LEU A 155 -15.41 -8.49 6.45
C LEU A 155 -15.40 -9.43 7.67
N ALA A 156 -16.11 -9.07 8.74
CA ALA A 156 -16.21 -9.95 9.91
C ALA A 156 -16.85 -11.29 9.57
N GLN A 157 -17.88 -11.33 8.72
CA GLN A 157 -18.46 -12.58 8.21
C GLN A 157 -17.45 -13.41 7.42
N ALA A 158 -16.69 -12.77 6.51
CA ALA A 158 -15.65 -13.45 5.74
C ALA A 158 -14.59 -14.08 6.66
N LEU A 159 -14.13 -13.33 7.66
CA LEU A 159 -13.16 -13.77 8.66
C LEU A 159 -13.71 -14.88 9.55
N TRP A 160 -14.96 -14.74 10.02
CA TRP A 160 -15.64 -15.74 10.81
C TRP A 160 -15.73 -17.07 10.05
N LYS A 161 -16.16 -17.04 8.77
CA LYS A 161 -16.24 -18.24 7.94
C LYS A 161 -14.87 -18.89 7.75
N VAL A 162 -13.85 -18.10 7.39
CA VAL A 162 -12.48 -18.60 7.22
C VAL A 162 -11.95 -19.23 8.49
N GLN A 163 -12.14 -18.60 9.65
CA GLN A 163 -11.73 -19.14 10.95
C GLN A 163 -12.44 -20.46 11.30
N ASN A 164 -13.71 -20.60 10.95
CA ASN A 164 -14.52 -21.79 11.28
C ASN A 164 -14.39 -22.94 10.27
N THR A 165 -13.78 -22.71 9.10
CA THR A 165 -13.74 -23.71 8.01
C THR A 165 -12.34 -24.11 7.59
N ARG A 166 -11.29 -23.40 8.04
CA ARG A 166 -9.90 -23.64 7.62
C ARG A 166 -8.98 -23.99 8.77
N THR A 167 -7.82 -24.51 8.42
CA THR A 167 -6.73 -24.76 9.38
C THR A 167 -6.14 -23.44 9.90
N PRO A 168 -5.53 -23.42 11.11
CA PRO A 168 -4.87 -22.24 11.64
C PRO A 168 -3.83 -21.62 10.70
N GLU A 169 -3.07 -22.44 9.98
CA GLU A 169 -2.05 -21.99 9.02
C GLU A 169 -2.67 -21.28 7.81
N GLU A 170 -3.81 -21.78 7.32
CA GLU A 170 -4.57 -21.15 6.24
C GLU A 170 -5.22 -19.85 6.69
N VAL A 171 -5.72 -19.80 7.93
CA VAL A 171 -6.25 -18.56 8.54
C VAL A 171 -5.14 -17.52 8.64
N GLN A 172 -3.96 -17.87 9.18
CA GLN A 172 -2.82 -16.95 9.21
C GLN A 172 -2.40 -16.50 7.82
N LYS A 173 -2.45 -17.38 6.81
CA LYS A 173 -2.20 -17.01 5.41
C LYS A 173 -3.20 -15.99 4.91
N PHE A 174 -4.47 -16.19 5.18
CA PHE A 174 -5.55 -15.30 4.80
C PHE A 174 -5.38 -13.92 5.46
N LEU A 175 -5.21 -13.88 6.78
CA LEU A 175 -5.02 -12.65 7.57
C LEU A 175 -3.80 -11.86 7.12
N SER A 176 -2.69 -12.53 6.75
CA SER A 176 -1.47 -11.85 6.30
C SER A 176 -1.64 -11.02 5.04
N LYS A 177 -2.71 -11.23 4.27
CA LYS A 177 -3.04 -10.48 3.04
C LYS A 177 -4.08 -9.38 3.25
N ILE A 178 -4.64 -9.22 4.44
CA ILE A 178 -5.68 -8.21 4.70
C ILE A 178 -5.06 -6.95 5.29
N ARG A 179 -5.53 -5.79 4.83
CA ARG A 179 -5.40 -4.50 5.52
C ARG A 179 -6.77 -3.82 5.54
N VAL A 180 -7.05 -3.09 6.61
CA VAL A 180 -8.34 -2.44 6.82
C VAL A 180 -8.13 -0.96 7.05
N TYR A 181 -8.92 -0.17 6.34
CA TYR A 181 -9.13 1.25 6.63
C TYR A 181 -10.60 1.42 7.01
N ASP A 182 -10.87 1.57 8.30
CA ASP A 182 -12.20 1.78 8.88
C ASP A 182 -12.44 3.28 9.11
N VAL A 183 -13.46 3.83 8.45
CA VAL A 183 -13.83 5.24 8.56
C VAL A 183 -14.74 5.41 9.76
N LEU A 184 -14.23 6.11 10.78
CA LEU A 184 -14.93 6.48 12.02
C LEU A 184 -15.45 5.32 12.89
N GLY A 185 -15.42 4.06 12.45
CA GLY A 185 -15.97 2.92 13.18
C GLY A 185 -17.48 2.98 13.28
N GLN A 186 -18.19 2.28 12.38
CA GLN A 186 -19.66 2.42 12.26
C GLN A 186 -20.44 1.16 12.61
N ASP A 187 -19.77 0.11 13.08
CA ASP A 187 -20.37 -1.02 13.76
C ASP A 187 -19.41 -1.63 14.79
N ASP A 188 -19.93 -2.56 15.59
CA ASP A 188 -19.18 -3.30 16.60
C ASP A 188 -18.23 -4.37 16.01
N ALA A 189 -18.46 -4.76 14.75
CA ALA A 189 -17.68 -5.76 14.06
C ALA A 189 -16.23 -5.33 13.84
N GLY A 190 -15.96 -4.03 13.68
CA GLY A 190 -14.59 -3.53 13.64
C GLY A 190 -13.80 -3.82 14.92
N ALA A 191 -14.41 -3.59 16.08
CA ALA A 191 -13.82 -3.91 17.38
C ALA A 191 -13.63 -5.42 17.55
N TRP A 192 -14.61 -6.23 17.12
CA TRP A 192 -14.49 -7.70 17.11
C TRP A 192 -13.30 -8.16 16.25
N ILE A 193 -13.11 -7.61 15.04
CA ILE A 193 -11.97 -7.96 14.16
C ILE A 193 -10.66 -7.62 14.85
N ALA A 194 -10.49 -6.40 15.35
CA ALA A 194 -9.24 -5.97 15.98
C ALA A 194 -8.91 -6.75 17.26
N LYS A 195 -9.92 -7.24 17.97
CA LYS A 195 -9.76 -8.11 19.14
C LYS A 195 -9.30 -9.51 18.76
N ASN A 196 -9.96 -10.12 17.79
CA ASN A 196 -9.77 -11.53 17.46
C ASN A 196 -8.61 -11.77 16.48
N PHE A 197 -8.23 -10.77 15.69
CA PHE A 197 -7.16 -10.85 14.69
C PHE A 197 -6.16 -9.68 14.84
N PRO A 198 -5.44 -9.59 15.96
CA PRO A 198 -4.54 -8.48 16.26
C PRO A 198 -3.36 -8.34 15.27
N GLU A 199 -3.10 -9.34 14.44
CA GLU A 199 -2.10 -9.30 13.35
C GLU A 199 -2.55 -8.49 12.13
N VAL A 200 -3.85 -8.26 11.94
CA VAL A 200 -4.37 -7.46 10.83
C VAL A 200 -3.95 -6.01 11.01
N ILE A 201 -3.43 -5.38 9.96
CA ILE A 201 -3.24 -3.93 9.94
C ILE A 201 -4.64 -3.32 9.85
N TYR A 202 -5.10 -2.76 10.98
CA TYR A 202 -6.43 -2.20 11.12
C TYR A 202 -6.29 -0.74 11.53
N ILE A 203 -6.61 0.16 10.61
CA ILE A 203 -6.69 1.60 10.83
C ILE A 203 -8.14 1.93 11.18
N ARG A 204 -8.36 2.70 12.24
CA ARG A 204 -9.62 3.43 12.45
C ARG A 204 -9.35 4.92 12.37
N ALA A 205 -9.80 5.52 11.27
CA ALA A 205 -9.58 6.93 10.97
C ALA A 205 -10.73 7.78 11.51
N THR A 206 -10.45 8.57 12.53
CA THR A 206 -11.40 9.50 13.17
C THR A 206 -11.17 10.97 12.76
N GLY A 207 -10.00 11.28 12.21
CA GLY A 207 -9.64 12.61 11.73
C GLY A 207 -9.91 12.81 10.24
N VAL A 208 -11.14 12.60 9.77
CA VAL A 208 -11.50 12.65 8.34
C VAL A 208 -12.17 13.94 7.88
N TYR A 209 -12.43 14.89 8.79
CA TYR A 209 -13.12 16.16 8.48
C TYR A 209 -12.19 17.38 8.59
N GLY A 210 -12.28 18.31 7.63
CA GLY A 210 -11.52 19.56 7.57
C GLY A 210 -10.61 19.71 6.35
N TRP A 211 -10.60 18.72 5.45
CA TRP A 211 -9.88 18.80 4.17
C TRP A 211 -10.78 19.11 2.98
N GLN A 212 -12.09 19.03 3.17
CA GLN A 212 -13.14 19.07 2.15
C GLN A 212 -13.28 20.41 1.44
N TYR A 213 -13.78 20.30 0.21
CA TYR A 213 -14.18 21.39 -0.69
C TYR A 213 -15.25 22.31 -0.10
N SER A 214 -15.40 23.51 -0.66
CA SER A 214 -16.62 24.29 -0.46
C SER A 214 -17.71 23.82 -1.42
N ASP A 215 -18.98 23.97 -1.03
CA ASP A 215 -20.11 23.58 -1.89
C ASP A 215 -20.05 24.32 -3.25
N THR A 216 -19.65 25.59 -3.29
CA THR A 216 -19.44 26.34 -4.54
C THR A 216 -18.36 25.73 -5.44
N TRP A 217 -17.28 25.22 -4.84
CA TRP A 217 -16.22 24.56 -5.61
C TRP A 217 -16.74 23.24 -6.20
N ILE A 218 -17.50 22.47 -5.42
CA ILE A 218 -18.12 21.21 -5.87
C ILE A 218 -19.09 21.45 -7.02
N ASP A 219 -19.99 22.42 -6.87
CA ASP A 219 -20.95 22.79 -7.92
C ASP A 219 -20.20 23.14 -9.21
N THR A 220 -19.18 23.99 -9.11
CA THR A 220 -18.43 24.47 -10.27
C THR A 220 -17.63 23.35 -10.95
N ASN A 221 -16.87 22.56 -10.20
CA ASN A 221 -15.84 21.67 -10.77
C ASN A 221 -16.28 20.21 -10.88
N ILE A 222 -17.34 19.81 -10.16
CA ILE A 222 -17.75 18.40 -10.07
C ILE A 222 -19.17 18.23 -10.58
N GLN A 223 -20.17 18.82 -9.93
CA GLN A 223 -21.57 18.50 -10.23
C GLN A 223 -21.98 18.89 -11.65
N ASN A 224 -21.41 19.96 -12.18
CA ASN A 224 -21.68 20.45 -13.54
C ASN A 224 -20.83 19.76 -14.64
N HIS A 225 -20.24 18.59 -14.37
CA HIS A 225 -19.36 17.86 -15.31
C HIS A 225 -19.92 16.48 -15.69
N GLY A 226 -20.83 16.49 -16.67
CA GLY A 226 -21.29 15.28 -17.35
C GLY A 226 -22.08 14.29 -16.48
N PRO A 227 -22.25 13.03 -16.96
CA PRO A 227 -23.06 12.02 -16.29
C PRO A 227 -22.64 11.71 -14.85
N LEU A 228 -21.33 11.63 -14.56
CA LEU A 228 -20.86 11.39 -13.19
C LEU A 228 -21.08 12.58 -12.26
N GLY A 229 -20.89 13.81 -12.75
CA GLY A 229 -21.21 15.03 -12.01
C GLY A 229 -22.69 15.08 -11.63
N ALA A 230 -23.57 14.71 -12.55
CA ALA A 230 -25.01 14.71 -12.34
C ALA A 230 -25.50 13.73 -11.24
N VAL A 231 -24.70 12.71 -10.90
CA VAL A 231 -25.00 11.77 -9.80
C VAL A 231 -24.19 12.05 -8.53
N TYR A 232 -23.42 13.15 -8.49
CA TYR A 232 -22.74 13.64 -7.29
C TYR A 232 -23.70 14.54 -6.48
N PRO A 233 -24.27 14.07 -5.36
CA PRO A 233 -25.29 14.83 -4.63
C PRO A 233 -24.70 15.99 -3.83
N ASP A 234 -25.56 16.92 -3.42
CA ASP A 234 -25.20 17.96 -2.45
C ASP A 234 -24.84 17.37 -1.10
N ARG A 235 -23.94 18.06 -0.39
CA ARG A 235 -23.59 17.75 0.99
C ARG A 235 -24.81 17.88 1.90
N LYS A 236 -25.02 16.87 2.76
CA LYS A 236 -26.00 16.95 3.86
C LYS A 236 -25.34 17.23 5.20
N TRP A 237 -24.32 16.46 5.56
CA TRP A 237 -23.57 16.65 6.81
C TRP A 237 -22.12 17.07 6.54
N ALA A 238 -21.36 16.18 5.93
CA ALA A 238 -19.99 16.42 5.50
C ALA A 238 -19.84 15.96 4.04
N THR A 239 -18.85 16.49 3.34
CA THR A 239 -18.50 16.00 2.02
C THR A 239 -17.51 14.87 2.17
N GLU A 240 -17.73 13.77 1.46
CA GLU A 240 -16.75 12.69 1.28
C GLU A 240 -16.02 12.29 2.58
N GLY A 241 -16.77 11.93 3.64
CA GLY A 241 -16.18 11.46 4.89
C GLY A 241 -15.26 10.25 4.67
N ASP A 242 -15.55 9.44 3.66
CA ASP A 242 -14.93 8.15 3.42
C ASP A 242 -13.77 8.17 2.43
N SER A 243 -13.66 9.21 1.60
CA SER A 243 -12.60 9.30 0.58
C SER A 243 -11.17 9.16 1.08
N PRO A 244 -10.81 9.59 2.32
CA PRO A 244 -9.50 9.31 2.89
C PRO A 244 -9.10 7.83 2.87
N SER A 245 -10.05 6.90 2.88
CA SER A 245 -9.78 5.46 2.87
C SER A 245 -9.09 4.97 1.59
N PHE A 246 -9.51 5.42 0.40
CA PHE A 246 -8.85 5.07 -0.86
C PHE A 246 -7.71 6.03 -1.20
N PHE A 247 -7.74 7.28 -0.72
CA PHE A 247 -6.59 8.18 -0.76
C PHE A 247 -5.37 7.65 -0.02
N HIS A 248 -5.57 6.88 1.06
CA HIS A 248 -4.48 6.23 1.79
C HIS A 248 -3.73 5.23 0.91
N VAL A 249 -4.48 4.54 0.05
CA VAL A 249 -4.02 3.45 -0.80
C VAL A 249 -3.51 3.95 -2.16
N PHE A 250 -3.99 5.12 -2.60
CA PHE A 250 -3.63 5.74 -3.89
C PHE A 250 -2.09 5.84 -4.05
N PRO A 251 -1.49 5.16 -5.03
CA PRO A 251 -0.04 5.02 -5.10
C PRO A 251 0.61 6.24 -5.79
N ASN A 252 0.52 7.43 -5.21
CA ASN A 252 1.07 8.67 -5.79
C ASN A 252 2.54 8.97 -5.43
N GLY A 253 3.21 8.03 -4.76
CA GLY A 253 4.61 8.14 -4.34
C GLY A 253 4.84 8.79 -2.97
N LEU A 254 3.79 9.22 -2.27
CA LEU A 254 3.89 9.78 -0.93
C LEU A 254 4.10 8.75 0.17
N ASN A 255 3.51 7.56 0.07
CA ASN A 255 3.55 6.58 1.16
C ASN A 255 3.51 5.14 0.65
N ASN A 256 4.02 4.24 1.49
CA ASN A 256 3.61 2.84 1.50
C ASN A 256 2.39 2.73 2.42
N PRO A 257 1.21 2.30 1.94
CA PRO A 257 0.01 2.23 2.76
C PRO A 257 0.14 1.24 3.93
N ASP A 258 1.00 0.22 3.84
CA ASP A 258 1.28 -0.71 4.95
C ASP A 258 2.04 -0.04 6.10
N GLU A 259 2.78 1.04 5.82
CA GLU A 259 3.53 1.82 6.82
C GLU A 259 2.71 3.03 7.25
N VAL A 260 1.62 2.78 7.97
CA VAL A 260 0.52 3.73 8.26
C VAL A 260 0.96 5.07 8.90
N TRP A 261 2.12 5.10 9.54
CA TRP A 261 2.68 6.32 10.14
C TRP A 261 3.38 7.25 9.16
N GLN A 262 3.62 6.82 7.92
CA GLN A 262 4.28 7.63 6.91
C GLN A 262 3.45 8.85 6.55
N GLY A 263 2.14 8.70 6.48
CA GLY A 263 1.20 9.75 6.13
C GLY A 263 1.14 10.01 4.62
N GLY A 264 -0.07 10.18 4.10
CA GLY A 264 -0.35 10.49 2.69
C GLY A 264 -1.64 11.26 2.56
N TRP A 265 -2.30 11.17 1.41
CA TRP A 265 -3.59 11.81 1.18
C TRP A 265 -4.69 11.24 2.09
N GLY A 266 -4.59 9.97 2.51
CA GLY A 266 -5.50 9.37 3.51
C GLY A 266 -5.20 9.75 4.97
N GLY A 267 -4.27 10.66 5.22
CA GLY A 267 -3.88 11.08 6.56
C GLY A 267 -2.71 10.29 7.14
N ARG A 268 -2.43 10.48 8.43
CA ARG A 268 -1.27 9.89 9.13
C ARG A 268 -1.66 9.28 10.47
N PHE A 269 -1.24 8.04 10.68
CA PHE A 269 -1.62 7.24 11.85
C PHE A 269 -0.45 7.03 12.80
N ASP A 270 -0.75 6.63 14.04
CA ASP A 270 0.30 6.30 15.00
C ASP A 270 1.13 5.10 14.53
N ARG A 271 2.42 5.08 14.89
CA ARG A 271 3.32 3.96 14.54
C ARG A 271 2.97 2.68 15.30
N GLU A 272 2.37 2.81 16.47
CA GLU A 272 1.93 1.71 17.34
C GLU A 272 0.42 1.72 17.49
N LYS A 273 -0.17 0.53 17.63
CA LYS A 273 -1.60 0.40 17.90
C LYS A 273 -1.94 0.93 19.31
N LYS A 274 -3.11 1.54 19.45
CA LYS A 274 -3.65 2.06 20.72
C LYS A 274 -4.95 1.35 21.07
N ALA A 275 -5.18 1.19 22.37
CA ALA A 275 -6.45 0.67 22.88
C ALA A 275 -7.54 1.75 22.87
N GLY A 276 -8.80 1.32 22.78
CA GLY A 276 -9.96 2.19 23.04
C GLY A 276 -10.21 3.26 21.98
N ILE A 277 -9.79 3.04 20.73
CA ILE A 277 -10.20 3.89 19.61
C ILE A 277 -11.65 3.56 19.26
N ARG A 278 -12.57 4.28 19.90
CA ARG A 278 -14.02 4.07 19.77
C ARG A 278 -14.55 4.48 18.39
N GLY A 279 -15.60 3.78 17.98
CA GLY A 279 -16.41 4.14 16.83
C GLY A 279 -17.26 5.40 17.05
N MET A 280 -18.14 5.68 16.10
CA MET A 280 -19.12 6.76 16.20
C MET A 280 -20.08 6.53 17.36
N SER A 281 -20.67 7.62 17.87
CA SER A 281 -21.55 7.59 19.05
C SER A 281 -22.80 6.73 18.90
N ALA A 282 -23.22 6.42 17.66
CA ALA A 282 -24.36 5.53 17.38
C ALA A 282 -24.00 4.04 17.44
N VAL A 283 -22.71 3.70 17.57
CA VAL A 283 -22.25 2.32 17.75
C VAL A 283 -22.39 1.94 19.23
N SER A 284 -22.95 0.76 19.48
CA SER A 284 -23.10 0.14 20.79
C SER A 284 -22.47 -1.24 20.80
N GLY A 285 -21.93 -1.68 21.94
CA GLY A 285 -21.40 -3.04 22.13
C GLY A 285 -19.89 -3.19 21.87
N GLU A 286 -19.20 -2.11 21.48
CA GLU A 286 -17.74 -2.18 21.31
C GLU A 286 -17.00 -2.48 22.61
N GLU A 287 -17.55 -2.06 23.76
CA GLU A 287 -16.93 -2.26 25.07
C GLU A 287 -16.77 -3.75 25.42
N GLU A 288 -17.59 -4.63 24.83
CA GLU A 288 -17.52 -6.09 25.04
C GLU A 288 -16.20 -6.68 24.53
N TYR A 289 -15.52 -5.98 23.62
CA TYR A 289 -14.27 -6.44 23.00
C TYR A 289 -13.01 -5.90 23.69
N ASP A 290 -13.14 -5.12 24.76
CA ASP A 290 -12.00 -4.51 25.42
C ASP A 290 -11.03 -5.52 26.06
N PRO A 291 -9.72 -5.21 26.10
CA PRO A 291 -9.06 -4.23 25.23
C PRO A 291 -8.91 -4.79 23.80
N TYR A 292 -9.19 -3.97 22.79
CA TYR A 292 -8.79 -4.18 21.40
C TYR A 292 -7.84 -3.07 20.95
N TYR A 293 -7.00 -3.32 19.94
CA TYR A 293 -5.93 -2.41 19.52
C TYR A 293 -5.97 -2.15 18.03
N MET A 294 -5.95 -0.87 17.64
CA MET A 294 -5.97 -0.41 16.24
C MET A 294 -4.98 0.73 16.04
N TYR A 295 -4.67 1.05 14.79
CA TYR A 295 -3.95 2.28 14.44
C TYR A 295 -4.95 3.44 14.39
N GLY A 296 -4.71 4.46 15.20
CA GLY A 296 -5.51 5.69 15.22
C GLY A 296 -4.79 6.85 14.57
N ASN A 297 -5.49 7.95 14.29
CA ASN A 297 -4.86 9.17 13.82
C ASN A 297 -3.81 9.66 14.81
N THR A 298 -2.72 10.21 14.28
CA THR A 298 -1.82 11.02 15.10
C THR A 298 -2.51 12.30 15.60
N SER A 299 -1.85 13.03 16.49
CA SER A 299 -2.34 14.32 17.00
C SER A 299 -2.58 15.39 15.91
N GLU A 300 -2.10 15.19 14.68
CA GLU A 300 -2.45 16.07 13.56
C GLU A 300 -3.91 15.95 13.13
N GLY A 301 -4.59 14.84 13.44
CA GLY A 301 -5.96 14.57 13.00
C GLY A 301 -6.10 14.77 11.49
N SER A 302 -7.14 15.49 11.08
CA SER A 302 -7.39 15.85 9.68
C SER A 302 -6.40 16.83 9.09
N GLY A 303 -5.62 17.55 9.90
CA GLY A 303 -4.52 18.39 9.41
C GLY A 303 -3.46 17.59 8.65
N SER A 304 -3.36 16.28 8.90
CA SER A 304 -2.52 15.36 8.13
C SER A 304 -3.03 15.08 6.71
N ILE A 305 -4.32 15.33 6.44
CA ILE A 305 -4.96 15.27 5.11
C ILE A 305 -4.95 16.67 4.48
N SER A 306 -5.45 17.68 5.20
CA SER A 306 -5.69 19.04 4.69
C SER A 306 -4.45 19.71 4.09
N ARG A 307 -3.25 19.30 4.51
CA ARG A 307 -1.98 19.74 3.93
C ARG A 307 -1.80 19.38 2.44
N TRP A 308 -2.53 18.39 1.95
CA TRP A 308 -2.49 17.91 0.55
C TRP A 308 -3.69 18.37 -0.28
N LYS A 309 -4.60 19.15 0.31
CA LYS A 309 -5.91 19.43 -0.28
C LYS A 309 -5.83 20.01 -1.69
N ASN A 310 -4.89 20.91 -1.98
CA ASN A 310 -4.79 21.50 -3.32
C ASN A 310 -4.50 20.44 -4.39
N ALA A 311 -3.65 19.47 -4.09
CA ALA A 311 -3.36 18.38 -5.03
C ALA A 311 -4.55 17.44 -5.19
N ILE A 312 -5.24 17.12 -4.09
CA ILE A 312 -6.48 16.32 -4.10
C ILE A 312 -7.57 17.02 -4.93
N TYR A 313 -7.67 18.35 -4.82
CA TYR A 313 -8.70 19.13 -5.52
C TYR A 313 -8.44 19.19 -7.01
N ASN A 314 -7.19 19.44 -7.38
CA ASN A 314 -6.80 19.53 -8.77
C ASN A 314 -6.90 18.16 -9.46
N ASP A 315 -6.47 17.09 -8.79
CA ASP A 315 -6.65 15.72 -9.29
C ASP A 315 -8.14 15.41 -9.56
N PHE A 316 -9.02 15.72 -8.60
CA PHE A 316 -10.45 15.45 -8.78
C PHE A 316 -11.06 16.27 -9.93
N ALA A 317 -10.80 17.59 -9.96
CA ALA A 317 -11.31 18.46 -11.02
C ALA A 317 -10.82 18.01 -12.41
N THR A 318 -9.53 17.72 -12.56
CA THR A 318 -8.99 17.27 -13.84
C THR A 318 -9.54 15.90 -14.25
N ARG A 319 -9.78 14.98 -13.31
CA ARG A 319 -10.43 13.70 -13.64
C ARG A 319 -11.90 13.89 -14.05
N MET A 320 -12.59 14.89 -13.51
CA MET A 320 -13.91 15.28 -14.03
C MET A 320 -13.81 15.78 -15.47
N ASP A 321 -12.79 16.58 -15.81
CA ASP A 321 -12.52 17.02 -17.18
C ASP A 321 -12.22 15.84 -18.12
N TRP A 322 -11.45 14.84 -17.66
CA TRP A 322 -11.22 13.60 -18.41
C TRP A 322 -12.53 12.84 -18.70
N SER A 323 -13.52 12.93 -17.82
CA SER A 323 -14.80 12.22 -18.00
C SER A 323 -15.65 12.77 -19.15
N ILE A 324 -15.45 14.05 -19.51
CA ILE A 324 -16.24 14.72 -20.55
C ILE A 324 -15.44 15.03 -21.81
N THR A 325 -14.13 14.78 -21.80
CA THR A 325 -13.23 15.09 -22.92
C THR A 325 -12.79 13.83 -23.63
N SER A 326 -12.95 13.78 -24.96
CA SER A 326 -12.58 12.62 -25.77
C SER A 326 -11.23 12.79 -26.47
N ASN A 327 -10.48 13.83 -26.13
CA ASN A 327 -9.20 14.16 -26.73
C ASN A 327 -8.15 14.40 -25.65
N TYR A 328 -7.10 13.57 -25.64
CA TYR A 328 -6.02 13.64 -24.66
C TYR A 328 -5.45 15.05 -24.55
N SER A 329 -5.12 15.71 -25.66
CA SER A 329 -4.40 16.99 -25.65
C SER A 329 -5.19 18.20 -25.14
N GLU A 330 -6.48 18.04 -24.81
CA GLU A 330 -7.35 19.14 -24.36
C GLU A 330 -7.40 19.29 -22.84
N VAL A 331 -6.88 18.30 -22.10
CA VAL A 331 -6.90 18.28 -20.63
C VAL A 331 -5.52 17.91 -20.11
N ASN A 332 -5.16 18.45 -18.94
CA ASN A 332 -3.89 18.18 -18.27
C ASN A 332 -3.80 16.73 -17.73
N HIS A 333 -2.58 16.22 -17.54
CA HIS A 333 -2.27 14.95 -16.89
C HIS A 333 -1.13 15.07 -15.89
N HIS A 334 -1.05 14.08 -15.00
CA HIS A 334 -0.10 14.13 -13.89
C HIS A 334 1.35 14.05 -14.39
N PRO A 335 2.25 14.89 -13.87
CA PRO A 335 3.67 14.76 -14.17
C PRO A 335 4.23 13.44 -13.59
N VAL A 336 5.36 12.99 -14.12
CA VAL A 336 6.05 11.77 -13.69
C VAL A 336 7.30 12.14 -12.90
N ALA A 337 7.25 11.94 -11.59
CA ALA A 337 8.38 12.20 -10.70
C ALA A 337 9.35 11.02 -10.67
N ILE A 338 10.60 11.25 -11.08
CA ILE A 338 11.69 10.26 -11.09
C ILE A 338 12.78 10.75 -10.14
N VAL A 339 13.33 9.88 -9.30
CA VAL A 339 14.44 10.25 -8.40
C VAL A 339 15.58 9.25 -8.52
N ASN A 340 16.77 9.75 -8.83
CA ASN A 340 17.99 8.97 -9.07
C ASN A 340 17.79 7.84 -10.09
N GLY A 341 17.02 8.11 -11.15
CA GLY A 341 16.66 7.13 -12.18
C GLY A 341 15.56 6.14 -11.78
N ASP A 342 15.03 6.18 -10.54
CA ASP A 342 13.92 5.32 -10.12
C ASP A 342 12.58 6.02 -10.39
N SER A 343 11.88 5.48 -11.40
CA SER A 343 10.55 5.91 -11.86
C SER A 343 9.40 5.16 -11.19
N THR A 344 9.67 4.28 -10.22
CA THR A 344 8.59 3.64 -9.47
C THR A 344 7.96 4.63 -8.51
N LYS A 345 6.65 4.53 -8.24
CA LYS A 345 6.02 5.31 -7.15
C LYS A 345 6.22 4.66 -5.76
N LYS A 346 7.21 3.76 -5.59
CA LYS A 346 7.53 3.14 -4.28
C LYS A 346 8.43 4.05 -3.44
N VAL A 347 8.28 4.02 -2.12
CA VAL A 347 9.17 4.75 -1.20
C VAL A 347 10.63 4.31 -1.41
N LEU A 348 11.52 5.28 -1.67
CA LEU A 348 12.95 5.04 -1.82
C LEU A 348 13.63 4.92 -0.47
N ILE A 349 14.50 3.92 -0.31
CA ILE A 349 15.28 3.73 0.92
C ILE A 349 16.76 3.98 0.62
N MET A 350 17.37 4.90 1.36
CA MET A 350 18.78 5.26 1.28
C MET A 350 19.44 5.14 2.65
N ASN A 351 20.78 5.06 2.66
CA ASN A 351 21.56 5.16 3.89
C ASN A 351 22.52 6.33 3.76
N ALA A 352 22.85 6.96 4.88
CA ALA A 352 23.91 7.97 4.95
C ALA A 352 24.55 8.03 6.33
N ARG A 353 25.72 8.64 6.41
CA ARG A 353 26.42 8.88 7.68
C ARG A 353 25.99 10.20 8.30
N PRO A 354 26.02 10.33 9.63
CA PRO A 354 25.92 11.63 10.27
C PRO A 354 26.96 12.61 9.72
N GLY A 355 26.53 13.83 9.38
CA GLY A 355 27.38 14.85 8.77
C GLY A 355 27.59 14.74 7.26
N GLU A 356 27.13 13.66 6.62
CA GLU A 356 27.20 13.50 5.16
C GLU A 356 26.28 14.49 4.43
N THR A 357 26.59 14.79 3.17
CA THR A 357 25.68 15.49 2.26
C THR A 357 25.31 14.57 1.10
N ILE A 358 24.02 14.27 0.95
CA ILE A 358 23.50 13.46 -0.15
C ILE A 358 23.04 14.39 -1.27
N THR A 359 23.41 14.08 -2.51
CA THR A 359 22.81 14.71 -3.70
C THR A 359 21.71 13.79 -4.22
N LEU A 360 20.50 14.32 -4.40
CA LEU A 360 19.42 13.63 -5.12
C LEU A 360 19.28 14.28 -6.50
N SER A 361 18.68 13.57 -7.44
CA SER A 361 18.40 14.09 -8.78
C SER A 361 17.02 13.68 -9.24
N ALA A 362 16.22 14.65 -9.66
CA ALA A 362 14.93 14.51 -10.31
C ALA A 362 14.93 15.01 -11.75
N LYS A 363 16.13 15.13 -12.35
CA LYS A 363 16.35 15.62 -13.72
C LYS A 363 15.62 14.80 -14.80
N ASP A 364 15.36 13.52 -14.50
CA ASP A 364 14.70 12.59 -15.41
C ASP A 364 13.18 12.67 -15.30
N SER A 365 12.64 13.45 -14.34
CA SER A 365 11.19 13.71 -14.25
C SER A 365 10.72 14.44 -15.49
N TYR A 366 9.50 14.13 -15.93
CA TYR A 366 8.92 14.73 -17.12
C TYR A 366 7.43 14.93 -16.95
N ASP A 367 6.86 15.76 -17.81
CA ASP A 367 5.43 15.98 -17.93
C ASP A 367 4.94 15.38 -19.26
N PRO A 368 3.86 14.56 -19.27
CA PRO A 368 3.38 13.93 -20.50
C PRO A 368 2.73 14.92 -21.48
N ASP A 369 2.26 16.07 -21.01
CA ASP A 369 1.65 17.12 -21.81
C ASP A 369 2.68 18.17 -22.29
N GLY A 370 3.92 18.06 -21.79
CA GLY A 370 5.01 18.96 -22.11
C GLY A 370 5.02 20.23 -21.26
N ASP A 371 4.27 20.24 -20.15
CA ASP A 371 4.24 21.35 -19.21
C ASP A 371 5.56 21.53 -18.45
N SER A 372 5.79 22.75 -17.97
CA SER A 372 6.98 23.06 -17.18
C SER A 372 6.85 22.55 -15.75
N LEU A 373 7.90 21.91 -15.25
CA LEU A 373 7.91 21.32 -13.91
C LEU A 373 8.46 22.26 -12.85
N SER A 374 7.75 22.33 -11.72
CA SER A 374 8.18 22.99 -10.49
C SER A 374 8.56 21.96 -9.42
N PHE A 375 9.76 22.09 -8.87
CA PHE A 375 10.31 21.17 -7.88
C PHE A 375 10.24 21.75 -6.47
N LYS A 376 9.86 20.93 -5.50
CA LYS A 376 9.92 21.29 -4.08
C LYS A 376 10.34 20.10 -3.24
N TRP A 377 11.47 20.26 -2.58
CA TRP A 377 12.05 19.30 -1.67
C TRP A 377 11.91 19.76 -0.24
N PHE A 378 11.30 18.94 0.62
CA PHE A 378 11.17 19.27 2.03
C PHE A 378 11.41 18.08 2.94
N TYR A 379 11.87 18.40 4.15
CA TYR A 379 12.02 17.42 5.22
C TYR A 379 10.67 17.21 5.91
N TYR A 380 10.12 16.00 5.80
CA TYR A 380 8.89 15.63 6.46
C TYR A 380 9.18 15.14 7.89
N MET A 381 9.28 16.10 8.81
CA MET A 381 9.69 15.85 10.20
C MET A 381 8.73 14.96 11.00
N ASN A 382 7.43 15.01 10.70
CA ASN A 382 6.41 14.30 11.49
C ASN A 382 6.55 12.77 11.46
N PRO A 383 6.70 12.10 10.30
CA PRO A 383 6.98 10.67 10.25
C PRO A 383 8.43 10.30 10.59
N SER A 384 9.38 11.24 10.50
CA SER A 384 10.80 11.00 10.77
C SER A 384 11.09 10.75 12.25
N THR A 385 12.03 9.88 12.60
CA THR A 385 12.42 9.69 14.01
C THR A 385 13.28 10.83 14.54
N TYR A 386 13.97 11.56 13.66
CA TYR A 386 14.71 12.76 14.01
C TYR A 386 13.80 14.00 14.09
N LYS A 387 13.72 14.66 15.25
CA LYS A 387 12.76 15.76 15.48
C LYS A 387 13.37 17.16 15.43
N LYS A 388 14.53 17.30 14.78
CA LYS A 388 15.19 18.61 14.56
C LYS A 388 15.26 18.93 13.07
N LYS A 389 15.58 20.18 12.75
CA LYS A 389 15.70 20.67 11.36
C LYS A 389 16.74 19.87 10.57
N VAL A 390 16.38 19.53 9.34
CA VAL A 390 17.29 19.03 8.29
C VAL A 390 17.34 20.09 7.19
N THR A 391 18.54 20.45 6.74
CA THR A 391 18.73 21.47 5.70
C THR A 391 18.83 20.81 4.34
N ILE A 392 18.04 21.31 3.39
CA ILE A 392 18.08 20.91 1.99
C ILE A 392 18.48 22.14 1.17
N LYS A 393 19.68 22.12 0.58
CA LYS A 393 20.13 23.16 -0.35
C LYS A 393 19.55 22.90 -1.73
N ASN A 394 19.29 23.96 -2.49
CA ASN A 394 18.66 23.89 -3.81
C ASN A 394 17.33 23.12 -3.76
N SER A 395 16.54 23.35 -2.72
CA SER A 395 15.29 22.63 -2.47
C SER A 395 14.20 22.92 -3.50
N THR A 396 14.42 23.82 -4.45
CA THR A 396 13.49 24.15 -5.53
C THR A 396 14.04 23.83 -6.92
N THR A 397 15.09 23.00 -6.99
CA THR A 397 15.68 22.56 -8.26
C THR A 397 15.55 21.04 -8.40
N ASP A 398 15.88 20.53 -9.59
CA ASP A 398 15.92 19.10 -9.86
C ASP A 398 17.02 18.35 -9.07
N THR A 399 18.04 19.06 -8.55
CA THR A 399 19.24 18.45 -7.96
C THR A 399 19.52 19.02 -6.57
N PRO A 400 18.69 18.67 -5.56
CA PRO A 400 18.87 19.16 -4.19
C PRO A 400 20.05 18.47 -3.49
N LYS A 401 20.56 19.12 -2.44
CA LYS A 401 21.56 18.54 -1.53
C LYS A 401 21.03 18.48 -0.11
N VAL A 402 20.86 17.28 0.42
CA VAL A 402 20.37 17.03 1.78
C VAL A 402 21.55 16.91 2.73
N ASN A 403 21.63 17.80 3.71
CA ASN A 403 22.68 17.73 4.74
C ASN A 403 22.19 16.88 5.92
N ILE A 404 22.84 15.74 6.14
CA ILE A 404 22.53 14.82 7.24
C ILE A 404 23.12 15.38 8.53
N PRO A 405 22.30 15.69 9.56
CA PRO A 405 22.83 16.26 10.79
C PRO A 405 23.78 15.29 11.50
N SER A 406 24.89 15.79 12.05
CA SER A 406 25.87 14.96 12.76
C SER A 406 25.35 14.27 14.03
N GLY A 407 24.21 14.72 14.58
CA GLY A 407 23.54 14.08 15.72
C GLY A 407 22.29 13.29 15.35
N ALA A 408 22.16 12.86 14.09
CA ALA A 408 21.05 12.06 13.60
C ALA A 408 21.34 10.56 13.63
N ASP A 409 22.30 10.08 14.43
CA ASP A 409 22.66 8.67 14.53
C ASP A 409 21.44 7.76 14.75
N SER A 410 21.36 6.68 13.97
CA SER A 410 20.25 5.71 13.98
C SER A 410 18.88 6.29 13.68
N ALA A 411 18.81 7.51 13.15
CA ALA A 411 17.55 8.14 12.80
C ALA A 411 17.10 7.81 11.38
N GLU A 412 15.81 7.98 11.17
CA GLU A 412 15.09 7.83 9.92
C GLU A 412 14.62 9.23 9.49
N LEU A 413 15.13 9.73 8.36
CA LEU A 413 14.78 11.04 7.81
C LEU A 413 13.92 10.87 6.56
N HIS A 414 12.72 11.45 6.55
CA HIS A 414 11.83 11.43 5.40
C HIS A 414 11.99 12.72 4.61
N ILE A 415 12.46 12.60 3.37
CA ILE A 415 12.55 13.69 2.39
C ILE A 415 11.46 13.46 1.35
N ILE A 416 10.72 14.51 1.03
CA ILE A 416 9.67 14.48 0.02
C ILE A 416 10.08 15.36 -1.14
N LEU A 417 10.03 14.81 -2.35
CA LEU A 417 9.83 15.57 -3.58
C LEU A 417 8.33 15.75 -3.77
N GLU A 418 7.89 17.00 -3.84
CA GLU A 418 6.63 17.43 -4.42
C GLU A 418 6.98 18.08 -5.77
N LEU A 419 6.47 17.49 -6.84
CA LEU A 419 6.59 17.96 -8.20
C LEU A 419 5.20 18.41 -8.64
N HIS A 420 5.10 19.55 -9.33
CA HIS A 420 3.86 19.88 -10.05
C HIS A 420 4.17 20.51 -11.40
N ASP A 421 3.24 20.32 -12.33
CA ASP A 421 3.30 20.92 -13.67
C ASP A 421 2.87 22.40 -13.68
N SER A 422 2.80 22.97 -14.87
CA SER A 422 2.26 24.31 -15.15
C SER A 422 0.87 24.31 -15.78
N GLY A 423 0.22 23.15 -15.86
CA GLY A 423 -1.11 23.00 -16.41
C GLY A 423 -2.17 23.68 -15.53
N ASN A 424 -3.41 23.71 -16.02
CA ASN A 424 -4.52 24.35 -15.32
C ASN A 424 -5.75 23.42 -15.22
N PRO A 425 -6.12 22.97 -14.00
CA PRO A 425 -5.36 23.16 -12.76
C PRO A 425 -4.03 22.39 -12.79
N ASN A 426 -3.06 22.81 -11.98
CA ASN A 426 -1.76 22.14 -11.96
C ASN A 426 -1.85 20.79 -11.24
N LEU A 427 -1.24 19.73 -11.79
CA LEU A 427 -1.26 18.40 -11.17
C LEU A 427 0.06 18.07 -10.49
N TYR A 428 -0.03 17.16 -9.51
CA TYR A 428 1.05 16.90 -8.57
C TYR A 428 1.50 15.45 -8.63
N ALA A 429 2.81 15.23 -8.49
CA ALA A 429 3.41 13.93 -8.28
C ALA A 429 4.42 13.97 -7.13
N TYR A 430 4.66 12.83 -6.50
CA TYR A 430 5.50 12.79 -5.30
C TYR A 430 6.52 11.66 -5.35
N ARG A 431 7.62 11.89 -4.62
CA ARG A 431 8.56 10.82 -4.25
C ARG A 431 8.97 10.98 -2.79
N ARG A 432 8.74 9.93 -1.98
CA ARG A 432 9.32 9.83 -0.65
C ARG A 432 10.66 9.11 -0.69
N ILE A 433 11.65 9.70 -0.02
CA ILE A 433 12.95 9.12 0.24
C ILE A 433 13.11 9.01 1.77
N ILE A 434 13.36 7.81 2.26
CA ILE A 434 13.72 7.54 3.65
C ILE A 434 15.22 7.32 3.72
N ILE A 435 15.91 8.19 4.45
CA ILE A 435 17.34 8.11 4.69
C ILE A 435 17.55 7.54 6.10
N ASN A 436 18.09 6.32 6.17
CA ASN A 436 18.52 5.71 7.42
C ASN A 436 19.94 6.16 7.74
N VAL A 437 20.11 6.85 8.86
CA VAL A 437 21.39 7.41 9.26
C VAL A 437 22.15 6.39 10.11
N ASN A 438 23.30 5.92 9.63
CA ASN A 438 24.13 4.95 10.34
C ASN A 438 25.63 5.17 10.11
N ASN A 439 26.45 4.77 11.10
CA ASN A 439 27.91 4.97 11.10
C ASN A 439 28.68 3.88 10.33
N ASN A 440 28.00 2.93 9.67
CA ASN A 440 28.70 1.82 9.04
C ASN A 440 29.40 2.27 7.75
N THR A 441 30.71 2.07 7.74
CA THR A 441 31.60 2.25 6.60
C THR A 441 31.50 1.03 5.68
N GLY A 442 30.78 1.18 4.58
CA GLY A 442 30.83 0.25 3.44
C GLY A 442 30.38 0.95 2.17
N VAL A 443 31.34 1.32 1.32
CA VAL A 443 31.20 1.75 -0.09
C VAL A 443 31.74 0.56 -0.90
N GLU A 444 31.18 0.00 -1.97
CA GLU A 444 29.99 0.24 -2.79
C GLU A 444 29.70 -1.01 -3.65
N SER A 445 28.44 -1.27 -3.98
CA SER A 445 27.95 -1.45 -5.36
C SER A 445 26.41 -1.54 -5.35
N SER A 446 25.76 -0.81 -6.26
CA SER A 446 24.35 -0.91 -6.71
C SER A 446 23.36 -1.66 -5.78
N LYS A 447 22.54 -0.90 -5.04
CA LYS A 447 21.48 -1.40 -4.14
C LYS A 447 20.23 -1.98 -4.82
N SER A 448 20.34 -2.51 -6.04
CA SER A 448 19.32 -3.44 -6.56
C SER A 448 19.48 -4.86 -6.02
N ASP A 449 20.61 -5.19 -5.37
CA ASP A 449 20.99 -6.57 -5.06
C ASP A 449 21.18 -6.91 -3.56
N ILE A 450 20.95 -5.98 -2.63
CA ILE A 450 21.23 -6.21 -1.18
C ILE A 450 20.04 -6.83 -0.43
N ILE A 451 18.80 -6.57 -0.86
CA ILE A 451 17.65 -7.29 -0.32
C ILE A 451 17.51 -8.59 -1.11
N PRO A 452 17.69 -9.76 -0.47
CA PRO A 452 17.46 -11.03 -1.14
C PRO A 452 16.06 -11.05 -1.76
N LYS A 453 15.92 -11.52 -3.00
CA LYS A 453 14.59 -11.64 -3.63
C LYS A 453 13.80 -12.84 -3.12
N ALA A 454 14.49 -13.79 -2.50
CA ALA A 454 13.91 -15.01 -1.95
C ALA A 454 14.67 -15.42 -0.68
N PHE A 455 14.01 -16.25 0.12
CA PHE A 455 14.70 -16.96 1.19
C PHE A 455 15.71 -17.94 0.60
N LYS A 456 16.88 -18.03 1.22
CA LYS A 456 17.93 -18.98 0.79
C LYS A 456 18.73 -19.45 1.98
N LEU A 457 18.88 -20.76 2.15
CA LEU A 457 19.89 -21.32 3.03
C LEU A 457 21.08 -21.74 2.17
N HIS A 458 22.30 -21.34 2.55
CA HIS A 458 23.51 -21.73 1.82
C HIS A 458 24.16 -22.96 2.43
N GLN A 459 24.97 -23.66 1.63
CA GLN A 459 25.83 -24.72 2.14
C GLN A 459 26.83 -24.11 3.14
N ASN A 460 26.98 -24.73 4.31
CA ASN A 460 27.94 -24.28 5.30
C ASN A 460 29.37 -24.34 4.74
N PHE A 461 30.23 -23.41 5.14
CA PHE A 461 31.63 -23.40 4.73
C PHE A 461 32.56 -23.23 5.95
N PRO A 462 33.61 -24.05 6.08
CA PRO A 462 33.94 -25.21 5.23
C PRO A 462 32.92 -26.36 5.37
N ASN A 463 32.84 -27.27 4.39
CA ASN A 463 32.13 -28.55 4.49
C ASN A 463 32.83 -29.60 3.60
N PRO A 464 33.46 -30.66 4.14
CA PRO A 464 33.51 -31.01 5.56
C PRO A 464 34.26 -29.97 6.40
N PHE A 465 33.94 -29.88 7.69
CA PHE A 465 34.58 -28.92 8.61
C PHE A 465 35.22 -29.62 9.79
N ASN A 466 36.25 -28.98 10.36
CA ASN A 466 36.86 -29.37 11.63
C ASN A 466 36.53 -28.33 12.69
N SER A 467 35.77 -28.74 13.70
CA SER A 467 35.41 -27.99 14.91
C SER A 467 34.53 -26.75 14.70
N GLU A 468 34.71 -25.96 13.64
CA GLU A 468 33.91 -24.76 13.37
C GLU A 468 33.50 -24.62 11.89
N THR A 469 32.30 -24.11 11.65
CA THR A 469 31.80 -23.77 10.31
C THR A 469 30.95 -22.50 10.37
N VAL A 470 30.79 -21.84 9.22
CA VAL A 470 29.84 -20.74 9.05
C VAL A 470 28.64 -21.21 8.24
N ILE A 471 27.43 -20.88 8.69
CA ILE A 471 26.18 -21.09 7.98
C ILE A 471 25.66 -19.74 7.53
N GLU A 472 25.45 -19.57 6.23
CA GLU A 472 24.90 -18.35 5.65
C GLU A 472 23.45 -18.55 5.20
N TYR A 473 22.63 -17.52 5.39
CA TYR A 473 21.26 -17.52 4.89
C TYR A 473 20.77 -16.12 4.55
N GLU A 474 19.73 -16.06 3.74
CA GLU A 474 19.16 -14.84 3.20
C GLU A 474 17.66 -14.79 3.49
N ILE A 475 17.15 -13.62 3.91
CA ILE A 475 15.72 -13.39 4.13
C ILE A 475 15.25 -12.14 3.35
N PRO A 476 14.18 -12.23 2.54
CA PRO A 476 13.72 -11.15 1.65
C PRO A 476 12.87 -10.08 2.34
N PHE A 477 12.33 -10.38 3.53
CA PHE A 477 11.52 -9.47 4.34
C PHE A 477 11.67 -9.81 5.82
N ASN A 478 11.22 -8.90 6.69
CA ASN A 478 11.32 -9.05 8.14
C ASN A 478 10.58 -10.30 8.61
N SER A 479 11.26 -11.18 9.35
CA SER A 479 10.71 -12.46 9.78
C SER A 479 11.29 -12.91 11.12
N PHE A 480 10.55 -13.73 11.87
CA PHE A 480 11.10 -14.46 13.00
C PHE A 480 11.87 -15.67 12.47
N VAL A 481 13.19 -15.66 12.64
CA VAL A 481 14.09 -16.67 12.09
C VAL A 481 14.52 -17.65 13.18
N THR A 482 14.42 -18.95 12.87
CA THR A 482 14.96 -20.03 13.70
C THR A 482 15.94 -20.86 12.89
N LEU A 483 17.19 -20.97 13.35
CA LEU A 483 18.21 -21.84 12.75
C LEU A 483 18.64 -22.88 13.79
N LYS A 484 18.40 -24.16 13.51
CA LYS A 484 18.66 -25.27 14.44
C LYS A 484 19.52 -26.37 13.81
N ILE A 485 20.34 -27.01 14.62
CA ILE A 485 21.17 -28.16 14.25
C ILE A 485 20.56 -29.46 14.78
N TYR A 486 20.64 -30.53 14.00
CA TYR A 486 20.10 -31.86 14.31
C TYR A 486 21.13 -32.95 14.02
N ASP A 487 21.04 -34.06 14.75
CA ASP A 487 21.80 -35.29 14.47
C ASP A 487 21.16 -36.14 13.36
N ILE A 488 21.75 -37.31 13.07
CA ILE A 488 21.26 -38.24 12.03
C ILE A 488 19.92 -38.91 12.39
N LEU A 489 19.56 -38.93 13.68
CA LEU A 489 18.27 -39.44 14.17
C LEU A 489 17.19 -38.35 14.15
N GLY A 490 17.54 -37.12 13.77
CA GLY A 490 16.64 -35.97 13.74
C GLY A 490 16.42 -35.31 15.09
N GLN A 491 17.24 -35.63 16.11
CA GLN A 491 17.18 -34.99 17.41
C GLN A 491 17.84 -33.61 17.34
N GLU A 492 17.20 -32.61 17.94
CA GLU A 492 17.74 -31.25 18.00
C GLU A 492 18.94 -31.20 18.95
N ILE A 493 20.08 -30.69 18.45
CA ILE A 493 21.31 -30.50 19.22
C ILE A 493 21.38 -29.10 19.80
N VAL A 494 21.12 -28.08 18.98
CA VAL A 494 21.22 -26.67 19.39
C VAL A 494 20.41 -25.76 18.47
N SER A 495 19.84 -24.70 19.04
CA SER A 495 19.26 -23.57 18.32
C SER A 495 20.26 -22.43 18.26
N LEU A 496 20.78 -22.13 17.06
CA LEU A 496 21.77 -21.08 16.82
C LEU A 496 21.14 -19.69 16.69
N VAL A 497 19.91 -19.62 16.18
CA VAL A 497 19.13 -18.37 16.04
C VAL A 497 17.68 -18.66 16.42
N ALA A 498 17.04 -17.74 17.15
CA ALA A 498 15.61 -17.73 17.45
C ALA A 498 15.15 -16.29 17.77
N LYS A 499 15.10 -15.43 16.75
CA LYS A 499 14.77 -14.00 16.94
C LYS A 499 14.17 -13.36 15.68
N LYS A 500 13.51 -12.21 15.84
CA LYS A 500 13.12 -11.36 14.71
C LYS A 500 14.37 -10.80 14.03
N GLN A 501 14.41 -10.90 12.70
CA GLN A 501 15.48 -10.37 11.86
C GLN A 501 14.86 -9.58 10.70
N VAL A 502 15.53 -8.50 10.30
CA VAL A 502 15.10 -7.67 9.16
C VAL A 502 15.53 -8.28 7.84
N ALA A 503 14.93 -7.88 6.71
CA ALA A 503 15.37 -8.33 5.39
C ALA A 503 16.89 -8.18 5.21
N GLY A 504 17.58 -9.22 4.74
CA GLY A 504 19.03 -9.19 4.55
C GLY A 504 19.70 -10.56 4.52
N LYS A 505 21.03 -10.54 4.40
CA LYS A 505 21.90 -11.71 4.45
C LYS A 505 22.53 -11.83 5.84
N TYR A 506 22.63 -13.05 6.34
CA TYR A 506 23.08 -13.38 7.69
C TYR A 506 24.10 -14.50 7.66
N GLN A 507 25.04 -14.46 8.60
CA GLN A 507 26.03 -15.51 8.81
C GLN A 507 26.06 -15.87 10.29
N VAL A 508 26.10 -17.16 10.57
CA VAL A 508 26.15 -17.70 11.93
C VAL A 508 27.26 -18.72 12.02
N LYS A 509 28.19 -18.49 12.94
CA LYS A 509 29.28 -19.42 13.24
C LYS A 509 28.78 -20.49 14.20
N TRP A 510 29.04 -21.76 13.88
CA TRP A 510 28.77 -22.90 14.77
C TRP A 510 30.07 -23.58 15.16
N ASN A 511 30.26 -23.79 16.47
CA ASN A 511 31.36 -24.54 17.03
C ASN A 511 30.84 -25.90 17.56
N ALA A 512 31.33 -26.98 16.98
CA ALA A 512 30.95 -28.37 17.25
C ALA A 512 32.09 -29.16 17.94
N SER A 513 33.02 -28.48 18.63
CA SER A 513 34.20 -29.11 19.26
C SER A 513 33.88 -30.15 20.33
N SER A 514 32.64 -30.21 20.82
CA SER A 514 32.15 -31.21 21.79
C SER A 514 31.41 -32.39 21.14
N LEU A 515 31.22 -32.40 19.81
CA LEU A 515 30.44 -33.41 19.11
C LEU A 515 31.32 -34.40 18.32
N PRO A 516 30.93 -35.68 18.20
CA PRO A 516 31.68 -36.69 17.45
C PRO A 516 31.72 -36.38 15.95
N SER A 517 32.71 -36.91 15.22
CA SER A 517 32.70 -36.85 13.76
C SER A 517 31.47 -37.56 13.19
N GLY A 518 30.83 -36.97 12.18
CA GLY A 518 29.58 -37.51 11.66
C GLY A 518 28.80 -36.52 10.80
N LEU A 519 27.67 -37.02 10.27
CA LEU A 519 26.72 -36.25 9.47
C LEU A 519 25.73 -35.53 10.40
N TYR A 520 25.59 -34.23 10.18
CA TYR A 520 24.65 -33.37 10.87
C TYR A 520 23.75 -32.64 9.87
N PHE A 521 22.60 -32.16 10.34
CA PHE A 521 21.68 -31.37 9.54
C PHE A 521 21.42 -30.02 10.19
N TYR A 522 21.26 -28.99 9.39
CA TYR A 522 20.80 -27.69 9.86
C TYR A 522 19.55 -27.27 9.11
N LYS A 523 18.59 -26.72 9.85
CA LYS A 523 17.27 -26.32 9.34
C LYS A 523 17.04 -24.86 9.64
N LEU A 524 16.73 -24.10 8.60
CA LEU A 524 16.28 -22.72 8.70
C LEU A 524 14.75 -22.68 8.61
N TYR A 525 14.13 -21.95 9.53
CA TYR A 525 12.72 -21.60 9.52
C TYR A 525 12.60 -20.08 9.52
N ALA A 526 11.88 -19.53 8.55
CA ALA A 526 11.59 -18.10 8.48
C ALA A 526 10.20 -17.89 7.84
N GLY A 527 9.17 -17.67 8.66
CA GLY A 527 7.78 -17.71 8.21
C GLY A 527 7.43 -19.09 7.64
N ARG A 528 7.03 -19.14 6.36
CA ARG A 528 6.74 -20.41 5.64
C ARG A 528 7.96 -21.08 5.02
N PHE A 529 9.10 -20.38 4.97
CA PHE A 529 10.30 -20.95 4.39
C PHE A 529 10.91 -21.97 5.36
N LYS A 530 11.12 -23.19 4.85
CA LYS A 530 11.83 -24.26 5.54
C LYS A 530 12.81 -24.90 4.57
N GLU A 531 14.10 -24.77 4.85
CA GLU A 531 15.14 -25.47 4.10
C GLU A 531 16.02 -26.25 5.06
N THR A 532 16.43 -27.45 4.65
CA THR A 532 17.34 -28.33 5.40
C THR A 532 18.56 -28.60 4.53
N LYS A 533 19.75 -28.49 5.12
CA LYS A 533 21.00 -28.93 4.49
C LYS A 533 21.79 -29.82 5.44
N SER A 534 22.64 -30.66 4.87
CA SER A 534 23.53 -31.54 5.61
C SER A 534 24.94 -30.97 5.67
N MET A 535 25.70 -31.33 6.70
CA MET A 535 27.09 -30.95 6.90
C MET A 535 27.87 -32.10 7.54
N LEU A 536 29.13 -32.26 7.17
CA LEU A 536 29.99 -33.35 7.62
C LEU A 536 31.07 -32.79 8.56
N LEU A 537 31.05 -33.21 9.82
CA LEU A 537 32.10 -32.91 10.79
C LEU A 537 33.19 -33.99 10.69
N ILE A 538 34.41 -33.59 10.38
CA ILE A 538 35.60 -34.45 10.38
C ILE A 538 36.58 -33.89 11.41
N ARG A 539 37.14 -34.77 12.24
CA ARG A 539 38.21 -34.41 13.17
C ARG A 539 39.54 -34.91 12.65
#